data_AF-A0A5C4SPF2-F1
#
_entry.id   AF-A0A5C4SPF2-F1
#
_cell.length_a   1.000
_cell.length_b   1.000
_cell.length_c   1.000
_cell.angle_alpha   90.00
_cell.angle_beta   90.00
_cell.angle_gamma   90.00
#
_symmetry.space_group_name_H-M   'P 1'
#
loop_
_entity.id
_entity.type
_entity.pdbx_description
1 polymer ?
#
loop_
_entity_poly.entity_id
_entity_poly.type
_entity_poly.pdbx_seq_one_letter_code
_entity_poly.pdbx_strand_id
1 'polypeptide(L)'
;MNILIEKYKGIHPGFVIERILKKRSIRQRPFALSINEHPQTLNAITKGRRSLNTALALKIEEVLELEEGSLALLQTYFDISRAKNKQQAATPNLSKLRASLFWDTDYSKIDWKKQYRAVINRVFDRGNENEKQEISRFYGKNTINAVLNSKLRKPYTVSSL
;
A
#
# COMPACT_ATOMS: atom_id res chain seq x y z
N MET A 1 -5.78 -21.01 -13.82
CA MET A 1 -5.73 -20.07 -12.68
C MET A 1 -4.56 -19.14 -12.93
N ASN A 2 -4.81 -17.83 -12.98
CA ASN A 2 -3.83 -16.88 -13.47
C ASN A 2 -2.73 -16.62 -12.42
N ILE A 3 -1.65 -17.40 -12.52
CA ILE A 3 -0.50 -17.40 -11.57
C ILE A 3 0.09 -15.98 -11.42
N LEU A 4 0.04 -15.17 -12.48
CA LEU A 4 0.56 -13.82 -12.49
C LEU A 4 -0.28 -12.90 -11.60
N ILE A 5 -1.61 -13.01 -11.67
CA ILE A 5 -2.52 -12.24 -10.82
C ILE A 5 -2.34 -12.63 -9.35
N GLU A 6 -2.33 -13.92 -9.02
CA GLU A 6 -2.20 -14.37 -7.63
C GLU A 6 -0.91 -13.88 -6.98
N LYS A 7 0.18 -13.90 -7.73
CA LYS A 7 1.50 -13.54 -7.22
C LYS A 7 1.71 -12.04 -7.07
N TYR A 8 1.10 -11.22 -7.93
CA TYR A 8 1.43 -9.80 -8.02
C TYR A 8 0.25 -8.85 -7.75
N LYS A 9 -0.92 -9.36 -7.36
CA LYS A 9 -2.12 -8.55 -7.07
C LYS A 9 -1.81 -7.29 -6.25
N GLY A 10 -2.21 -6.13 -6.76
CA GLY A 10 -2.01 -4.84 -6.12
C GLY A 10 -0.65 -4.17 -6.40
N ILE A 11 0.24 -4.80 -7.15
CA ILE A 11 1.48 -4.21 -7.66
C ILE A 11 1.24 -3.65 -9.06
N HIS A 12 1.84 -2.49 -9.38
CA HIS A 12 1.74 -1.91 -10.71
C HIS A 12 2.30 -2.89 -11.77
N PRO A 13 1.55 -3.20 -12.85
CA PRO A 13 1.95 -4.20 -13.85
C PRO A 13 3.27 -3.86 -14.53
N GLY A 14 3.61 -2.57 -14.66
CA GLY A 14 4.91 -2.12 -15.15
C GLY A 14 6.12 -2.71 -14.40
N PHE A 15 6.06 -2.85 -13.07
CA PHE A 15 7.15 -3.47 -12.31
C PHE A 15 7.27 -4.97 -12.60
N VAL A 16 6.13 -5.63 -12.85
CA VAL A 16 6.09 -7.04 -13.22
C VAL A 16 6.68 -7.23 -14.62
N ILE A 17 6.34 -6.37 -15.58
CA ILE A 17 6.93 -6.35 -16.92
C ILE A 17 8.45 -6.16 -16.82
N GLU A 18 8.93 -5.16 -16.07
CA GLU A 18 10.38 -4.92 -15.89
C GLU A 18 11.10 -6.16 -15.35
N ARG A 19 10.48 -6.85 -14.38
CA ARG A 19 11.01 -8.08 -13.80
C ARG A 19 11.05 -9.23 -14.82
N ILE A 20 10.00 -9.41 -15.61
CA ILE A 20 9.95 -10.45 -16.65
C ILE A 20 11.01 -10.20 -17.72
N LEU A 21 11.13 -8.96 -18.22
CA LEU A 21 12.14 -8.60 -19.21
C LEU A 21 13.56 -8.88 -18.69
N LYS A 22 13.86 -8.47 -17.45
CA LYS A 22 15.15 -8.78 -16.81
C LYS A 22 15.40 -10.28 -16.67
N LYS A 23 14.39 -11.05 -16.22
CA LYS A 23 14.53 -12.51 -16.04
C LYS A 23 14.78 -13.23 -17.37
N ARG A 24 14.24 -12.72 -18.47
CA ARG A 24 14.42 -13.27 -19.82
C ARG A 24 15.60 -12.63 -20.56
N SER A 25 16.39 -11.78 -19.92
CA SER A 25 17.50 -11.04 -20.54
C SER A 25 17.08 -10.19 -21.76
N ILE A 26 15.82 -9.76 -21.80
CA ILE A 26 15.26 -8.94 -22.87
C ILE A 26 15.55 -7.47 -22.57
N ARG A 27 16.19 -6.78 -23.51
CA ARG A 27 16.42 -5.33 -23.40
C ARG A 27 15.12 -4.58 -23.66
N GLN A 28 14.82 -3.59 -22.82
CA GLN A 28 13.57 -2.83 -22.89
C GLN A 28 13.36 -2.08 -24.21
N ARG A 29 14.41 -1.39 -24.71
CA ARG A 29 14.31 -0.60 -25.95
C ARG A 29 13.92 -1.45 -27.17
N PRO A 30 14.62 -2.55 -27.51
CA PRO A 30 14.20 -3.38 -28.64
C PRO A 30 12.85 -4.05 -28.41
N PHE A 31 12.51 -4.41 -27.17
CA PHE A 31 11.17 -4.94 -26.86
C PHE A 31 10.05 -3.91 -27.09
N ALA A 32 10.26 -2.64 -26.76
CA ALA A 32 9.28 -1.59 -27.08
C ALA A 32 9.05 -1.47 -28.59
N LEU A 33 10.14 -1.51 -29.36
CA LEU A 33 10.06 -1.44 -30.82
C LEU A 33 9.35 -2.66 -31.42
N SER A 34 9.56 -3.87 -30.87
CA SER A 34 8.89 -5.08 -31.37
C SER A 34 7.38 -5.08 -31.16
N ILE A 35 6.86 -4.34 -30.17
CA ILE A 35 5.42 -4.15 -29.94
C ILE A 35 4.87 -2.86 -30.58
N ASN A 36 5.64 -2.23 -31.47
CA ASN A 36 5.33 -0.97 -32.13
C ASN A 36 4.99 0.17 -31.14
N GLU A 37 5.81 0.31 -30.10
CA GLU A 37 5.66 1.34 -29.07
C GLU A 37 6.95 2.13 -28.84
N HIS A 38 6.80 3.36 -28.39
CA HIS A 38 7.97 4.19 -28.10
C HIS A 38 8.68 3.71 -26.81
N PRO A 39 10.03 3.58 -26.81
CA PRO A 39 10.78 3.16 -25.62
C PRO A 39 10.53 4.01 -24.37
N GLN A 40 10.25 5.31 -24.54
CA GLN A 40 9.91 6.18 -23.41
C GLN A 40 8.55 5.83 -22.79
N THR A 41 7.57 5.42 -23.61
CA THR A 41 6.25 4.98 -23.14
C THR A 41 6.40 3.74 -22.27
N LEU A 42 7.12 2.74 -22.78
CA LEU A 42 7.38 1.52 -22.01
C LEU A 42 8.20 1.81 -20.75
N ASN A 43 9.22 2.67 -20.83
CA ASN A 43 10.00 3.06 -19.66
C ASN A 43 9.13 3.72 -18.57
N ALA A 44 8.28 4.68 -18.94
CA ALA A 44 7.36 5.33 -18.00
C ALA A 44 6.41 4.33 -17.32
N ILE A 45 5.91 3.33 -18.06
CA ILE A 45 5.08 2.25 -17.52
C ILE A 45 5.87 1.38 -16.56
N THR A 46 7.06 0.90 -16.96
CA THR A 46 7.89 0.04 -16.10
C THR A 46 8.32 0.71 -14.80
N LYS A 47 8.47 2.03 -14.80
CA LYS A 47 8.75 2.83 -13.60
C LYS A 47 7.51 3.22 -12.81
N GLY A 48 6.33 2.72 -13.17
CA GLY A 48 5.07 3.00 -12.48
C GLY A 48 4.60 4.46 -12.59
N ARG A 49 5.18 5.24 -13.51
CA ARG A 49 4.83 6.66 -13.74
C ARG A 49 3.62 6.81 -14.65
N ARG A 50 3.30 5.78 -15.44
CA ARG A 50 2.16 5.72 -16.36
C ARG A 50 1.42 4.40 -16.19
N SER A 51 0.09 4.45 -16.20
CA SER A 51 -0.75 3.25 -16.23
C SER A 51 -0.58 2.48 -17.54
N LEU A 52 -0.76 1.16 -17.46
CA LEU A 52 -0.82 0.29 -18.62
C LEU A 52 -2.25 0.29 -19.18
N ASN A 53 -2.44 0.70 -20.44
CA ASN A 53 -3.74 0.59 -21.09
C ASN A 53 -3.98 -0.84 -21.62
N THR A 54 -5.24 -1.20 -21.88
CA THR A 54 -5.62 -2.55 -22.31
C THR A 54 -4.98 -2.94 -23.64
N ALA A 55 -4.96 -2.06 -24.63
CA ALA A 55 -4.38 -2.36 -25.95
C ALA A 55 -2.88 -2.72 -25.85
N LEU A 56 -2.13 -1.99 -25.03
CA LEU A 56 -0.71 -2.25 -24.79
C LEU A 56 -0.50 -3.48 -23.91
N ALA A 57 -1.39 -3.74 -22.95
CA ALA A 57 -1.36 -4.98 -22.17
C ALA A 57 -1.43 -6.21 -23.09
N LEU A 58 -2.40 -6.23 -24.01
CA LEU A 58 -2.60 -7.34 -24.95
C LEU A 58 -1.37 -7.55 -25.86
N LYS A 59 -0.81 -6.47 -26.44
CA LYS A 59 0.43 -6.56 -27.25
C LYS A 59 1.60 -7.14 -26.46
N ILE A 60 1.75 -6.75 -25.19
CA ILE A 60 2.84 -7.22 -24.33
C ILE A 60 2.61 -8.69 -23.94
N GLU A 61 1.37 -9.06 -23.63
CA GLU A 61 0.99 -10.44 -23.28
C GLU A 61 1.28 -11.40 -24.42
N GLU A 62 0.90 -11.02 -25.64
CA GLU A 62 1.18 -11.79 -26.86
C GLU A 62 2.69 -12.06 -27.03
N VAL A 63 3.53 -11.02 -27.02
CA VAL A 63 4.98 -11.16 -27.24
C VAL A 63 5.70 -11.84 -26.07
N LEU A 64 5.19 -11.73 -24.85
CA LEU A 64 5.76 -12.38 -23.67
C LEU A 64 5.14 -13.76 -23.39
N GLU A 65 4.23 -14.24 -24.23
CA GLU A 65 3.52 -15.52 -24.06
C GLU A 65 2.87 -15.60 -22.67
N LEU A 66 2.17 -14.54 -22.29
CA LEU A 66 1.40 -14.47 -21.05
C LEU A 66 -0.07 -14.80 -21.34
N GLU A 67 -0.79 -15.27 -20.33
CA GLU A 67 -2.23 -15.45 -20.41
C GLU A 67 -2.91 -14.11 -20.72
N GLU A 68 -3.79 -14.10 -21.71
CA GLU A 68 -4.51 -12.90 -22.15
C GLU A 68 -5.29 -12.25 -20.99
N GLY A 69 -5.22 -10.93 -20.90
CA GLY A 69 -5.90 -10.14 -19.89
C GLY A 69 -5.23 -10.12 -18.51
N SER A 70 -4.15 -10.87 -18.29
CA SER A 70 -3.42 -10.93 -17.02
C SER A 70 -2.95 -9.56 -16.52
N LEU A 71 -2.30 -8.80 -17.38
CA LEU A 71 -1.74 -7.48 -17.08
C LEU A 71 -2.84 -6.42 -16.98
N ALA A 72 -3.90 -6.53 -17.78
CA ALA A 72 -5.05 -5.63 -17.70
C ALA A 72 -5.80 -5.79 -16.36
N LEU A 73 -6.03 -7.04 -15.93
CA LEU A 73 -6.60 -7.34 -14.62
C LEU A 73 -5.66 -6.88 -13.50
N LEU A 74 -4.35 -7.06 -13.65
CA LEU A 74 -3.37 -6.59 -12.68
C LEU A 74 -3.38 -5.05 -12.54
N GLN A 75 -3.46 -4.32 -13.66
CA GLN A 75 -3.65 -2.87 -13.67
C GLN A 75 -4.92 -2.48 -12.91
N THR A 76 -6.02 -3.18 -13.16
CA THR A 76 -7.31 -2.95 -12.50
C THR A 76 -7.19 -3.13 -10.98
N TYR A 77 -6.57 -4.22 -10.52
CA TYR A 77 -6.33 -4.43 -9.08
C TYR A 77 -5.43 -3.36 -8.47
N PHE A 78 -4.38 -2.93 -9.17
CA PHE A 78 -3.53 -1.83 -8.74
C PHE A 78 -4.31 -0.52 -8.61
N ASP A 79 -5.14 -0.18 -9.60
CA ASP A 79 -5.95 1.04 -9.59
C ASP A 79 -7.01 1.01 -8.49
N ILE A 80 -7.64 -0.14 -8.24
CA ILE A 80 -8.53 -0.34 -7.09
C ILE A 80 -7.77 -0.09 -5.78
N SER A 81 -6.57 -0.65 -5.62
CA SER A 81 -5.75 -0.43 -4.44
C SER A 81 -5.37 1.05 -4.27
N ARG A 82 -5.04 1.73 -5.36
CA ARG A 82 -4.68 3.16 -5.35
C ARG A 82 -5.88 4.04 -5.02
N ALA A 83 -7.05 3.77 -5.61
CA ALA A 83 -8.30 4.48 -5.33
C ALA A 83 -8.69 4.30 -3.86
N LYS A 84 -8.63 3.06 -3.36
CA LYS A 84 -8.80 2.73 -1.95
C LYS A 84 -7.84 3.52 -1.06
N ASN A 85 -6.56 3.61 -1.40
CA ASN A 85 -5.58 4.36 -0.60
C ASN A 85 -5.83 5.88 -0.63
N LYS A 86 -6.21 6.44 -1.79
CA LYS A 86 -6.58 7.87 -1.90
C LYS A 86 -7.80 8.22 -1.06
N GLN A 87 -8.81 7.35 -1.03
CA GLN A 87 -9.99 7.49 -0.17
C GLN A 87 -9.66 7.25 1.31
N GLN A 88 -8.59 6.51 1.62
CA GLN A 88 -8.17 6.13 2.97
C GLN A 88 -7.12 7.04 3.61
N ALA A 89 -6.74 8.15 2.98
CA ALA A 89 -5.97 9.22 3.62
C ALA A 89 -6.79 10.00 4.67
N ALA A 90 -7.73 9.33 5.34
CA ALA A 90 -8.38 9.86 6.52
C ALA A 90 -7.31 9.97 7.59
N THR A 91 -6.98 11.20 7.97
CA THR A 91 -6.13 11.50 9.11
C THR A 91 -7.02 12.09 10.20
N PRO A 92 -6.70 11.89 11.49
CA PRO A 92 -7.29 12.71 12.52
C PRO A 92 -6.91 14.17 12.30
N ASN A 93 -7.61 15.09 12.96
CA ASN A 93 -7.24 16.48 12.89
C ASN A 93 -5.86 16.70 13.54
N LEU A 94 -4.81 16.76 12.73
CA LEU A 94 -3.42 16.83 13.19
C LEU A 94 -3.12 18.12 13.97
N SER A 95 -3.90 19.20 13.79
CA SER A 95 -3.72 20.41 14.60
C SER A 95 -4.09 20.21 16.08
N LYS A 96 -4.87 19.18 16.37
CA LYS A 96 -5.23 18.78 17.74
C LYS A 96 -4.29 17.73 18.34
N LEU A 97 -3.26 17.30 17.61
CA LEU A 97 -2.31 16.27 18.02
C LEU A 97 -0.89 16.82 18.02
N ARG A 98 -0.22 16.84 19.18
CA ARG A 98 1.18 17.27 19.24
C ARG A 98 2.08 16.21 18.63
N ALA A 99 2.93 16.64 17.69
CA ALA A 99 3.91 15.77 17.05
C ALA A 99 4.89 15.13 18.05
N SER A 100 5.15 15.79 19.19
CA SER A 100 6.03 15.27 20.26
C SER A 100 5.55 13.97 20.90
N LEU A 101 4.26 13.61 20.77
CA LEU A 101 3.76 12.29 21.20
C LEU A 101 4.39 11.13 20.42
N PHE A 102 4.88 11.41 19.22
CA PHE A 102 5.46 10.44 18.30
C PHE A 102 6.95 10.72 18.08
N TRP A 103 7.69 11.10 19.13
CA TRP A 103 9.11 11.44 19.03
C TRP A 103 9.99 10.30 18.45
N ASP A 104 9.53 9.06 18.56
CA ASP A 104 10.15 7.83 18.04
C ASP A 104 9.71 7.48 16.61
N THR A 105 8.78 8.23 16.01
CA THR A 105 8.17 7.93 14.71
C THR A 105 8.12 9.17 13.83
N ASP A 106 8.45 9.03 12.55
CA ASP A 106 8.25 10.12 11.58
C ASP A 106 6.74 10.41 11.44
N TYR A 107 6.30 11.53 12.03
CA TYR A 107 4.89 11.95 12.10
C TYR A 107 4.22 12.03 10.73
N SER A 108 4.98 12.38 9.68
CA SER A 108 4.48 12.51 8.32
C SER A 108 4.18 11.17 7.64
N LYS A 109 4.73 10.08 8.17
CA LYS A 109 4.64 8.72 7.60
C LYS A 109 3.72 7.79 8.38
N ILE A 110 3.03 8.30 9.42
CA ILE A 110 2.10 7.50 10.19
C ILE A 110 0.92 7.07 9.30
N ASP A 111 0.73 5.76 9.17
CA ASP A 111 -0.46 5.19 8.56
C ASP A 111 -1.53 5.08 9.64
N TRP A 112 -2.35 6.13 9.76
CA TRP A 112 -3.37 6.27 10.79
C TRP A 112 -4.39 5.13 10.78
N LYS A 113 -4.56 4.39 9.69
CA LYS A 113 -5.47 3.24 9.65
C LYS A 113 -4.77 1.95 10.07
N LYS A 114 -3.61 1.64 9.49
CA LYS A 114 -2.90 0.38 9.79
C LYS A 114 -2.28 0.39 11.19
N GLN A 115 -1.79 1.54 11.63
CA GLN A 115 -1.09 1.69 12.91
C GLN A 115 -2.03 2.15 14.04
N TYR A 116 -3.35 2.07 13.85
CA TYR A 116 -4.36 2.57 14.78
C TYR A 116 -4.14 2.10 16.23
N ARG A 117 -3.77 0.83 16.45
CA ARG A 117 -3.50 0.31 17.80
C ARG A 117 -2.37 1.05 18.52
N ALA A 118 -1.27 1.31 17.81
CA ALA A 118 -0.11 2.00 18.37
C ALA A 118 -0.44 3.46 18.66
N VAL A 119 -1.13 4.13 17.72
CA VAL A 119 -1.60 5.51 17.87
C VAL A 119 -2.54 5.66 19.07
N ILE A 120 -3.58 4.83 19.14
CA ILE A 120 -4.57 4.86 20.24
C ILE A 120 -3.87 4.66 21.57
N ASN A 121 -3.04 3.62 21.71
CA ASN A 121 -2.31 3.37 22.94
C ASN A 121 -1.44 4.56 23.33
N ARG A 122 -0.72 5.16 22.38
CA ARG A 122 0.18 6.28 22.65
C ARG A 122 -0.54 7.52 23.14
N VAL A 123 -1.62 7.88 22.46
CA VAL A 123 -2.42 9.06 22.80
C VAL A 123 -3.16 8.86 24.12
N PHE A 124 -3.64 7.64 24.41
CA PHE A 124 -4.28 7.38 25.69
C PHE A 124 -3.29 7.29 26.86
N ASP A 125 -2.05 6.85 26.63
CA ASP A 125 -1.00 6.78 27.66
C ASP A 125 -0.36 8.15 27.96
N ARG A 126 -0.15 9.00 26.94
CA ARG A 126 0.69 10.22 27.05
C ARG A 126 0.02 11.51 26.58
N GLY A 127 -1.14 11.41 25.93
CA GLY A 127 -1.86 12.57 25.39
C GLY A 127 -2.74 13.27 26.42
N ASN A 128 -3.08 14.52 26.12
CA ASN A 128 -4.05 15.33 26.85
C ASN A 128 -5.50 14.98 26.45
N GLU A 129 -6.47 15.59 27.12
CA GLU A 129 -7.89 15.28 26.91
C GLU A 129 -8.38 15.64 25.50
N ASN A 130 -7.93 16.76 24.94
CA ASN A 130 -8.29 17.17 23.58
C ASN A 130 -7.76 16.17 22.52
N GLU A 131 -6.54 15.66 22.74
CA GLU A 131 -5.91 14.65 21.89
C GLU A 131 -6.68 13.32 21.95
N LYS A 132 -7.07 12.88 23.15
CA LYS A 132 -7.89 11.67 23.37
C LYS A 132 -9.27 11.79 22.73
N GLN A 133 -9.91 12.96 22.84
CA GLN A 133 -11.20 13.23 22.21
C GLN A 133 -11.11 13.19 20.69
N GLU A 134 -10.08 13.79 20.10
CA GLU A 134 -9.88 13.76 18.65
C GLU A 134 -9.64 12.33 18.13
N ILE A 135 -8.78 11.56 18.80
CA ILE A 135 -8.53 10.15 18.45
C ILE A 135 -9.80 9.31 18.63
N SER A 136 -10.60 9.59 19.65
CA SER A 136 -11.88 8.89 19.87
C SER A 136 -12.91 9.23 18.80
N ARG A 137 -12.97 10.49 18.34
CA ARG A 137 -13.80 10.93 17.21
C ARG A 137 -13.36 10.24 15.92
N PHE A 138 -12.05 10.17 15.68
CA PHE A 138 -11.50 9.64 14.45
C PHE A 138 -11.65 8.11 14.30
N TYR A 139 -11.36 7.33 15.35
CA TYR A 139 -11.45 5.86 15.31
C TYR A 139 -12.79 5.29 15.77
N GLY A 140 -13.61 6.08 16.47
CA GLY A 140 -14.86 5.64 17.08
C GLY A 140 -14.67 4.87 18.40
N LYS A 141 -15.63 5.03 19.31
CA LYS A 141 -15.59 4.48 20.68
C LYS A 141 -15.39 2.95 20.71
N ASN A 142 -16.03 2.21 19.80
CA ASN A 142 -15.92 0.75 19.75
C ASN A 142 -14.47 0.29 19.50
N THR A 143 -13.78 0.94 18.55
CA THR A 143 -12.39 0.64 18.22
C THR A 143 -11.47 0.96 19.40
N ILE A 144 -11.67 2.12 20.03
CA ILE A 144 -10.90 2.55 21.20
C ILE A 144 -11.03 1.51 22.32
N ASN A 145 -12.25 1.16 22.70
CA ASN A 145 -12.52 0.21 23.77
C ASN A 145 -11.90 -1.16 23.48
N ALA A 146 -12.00 -1.65 22.24
CA ALA A 146 -11.39 -2.91 21.85
C ALA A 146 -9.86 -2.91 22.02
N VAL A 147 -9.19 -1.81 21.66
CA VAL A 147 -7.73 -1.68 21.80
C VAL A 147 -7.32 -1.56 23.26
N LEU A 148 -8.00 -0.71 24.04
CA LEU A 148 -7.66 -0.50 25.45
C LEU A 148 -7.93 -1.76 26.28
N ASN A 149 -9.03 -2.47 26.03
CA ASN A 149 -9.34 -3.72 26.73
C ASN A 149 -8.35 -4.85 26.38
N SER A 150 -7.79 -4.86 25.17
CA SER A 150 -6.74 -5.83 24.78
C SER A 150 -5.41 -5.63 25.51
N LYS A 151 -5.22 -4.47 26.16
CA LYS A 151 -4.03 -4.11 26.94
C LYS A 151 -4.05 -4.70 28.35
N LEU A 152 -5.19 -5.25 28.81
CA LEU A 152 -5.32 -6.03 30.04
C LEU A 152 -4.67 -7.41 29.88
N ARG A 153 -3.35 -7.47 29.63
CA ARG A 153 -2.57 -8.70 29.80
C ARG A 153 -2.14 -8.80 31.25
N LYS A 154 -2.25 -10.01 31.84
CA LYS A 154 -1.82 -10.30 33.20
C LYS A 154 -0.37 -9.82 33.40
N PRO A 155 -0.03 -9.22 34.56
CA PRO A 155 1.34 -8.84 34.86
C PRO A 155 2.26 -10.05 34.73
N TYR A 156 3.50 -9.79 34.30
CA TYR A 156 4.53 -10.82 34.21
C TYR A 156 4.73 -11.41 35.62
N THR A 157 4.30 -12.64 35.85
CA THR A 157 4.63 -13.37 37.08
C THR A 157 6.06 -13.82 36.94
N VAL A 158 6.97 -13.20 37.69
CA VAL A 158 8.30 -13.77 37.91
C VAL A 158 8.04 -15.04 38.72
N SER A 159 8.35 -16.22 38.19
CA SER A 159 8.32 -17.44 39.01
C SER A 159 9.33 -17.25 40.14
N SER A 160 8.83 -17.10 41.37
CA SER A 160 9.65 -17.21 42.56
C SER A 160 10.17 -18.64 42.62
N LEU A 161 11.50 -18.78 42.59
CA LEU A 161 12.23 -20.03 42.82
C LEU A 161 11.92 -20.60 44.21
#